data_AF-A0A942TJY5-F1
#
_entry.id   AF-A0A942TJY5-F1
#
_cell.length_a   1.000
_cell.length_b   1.000
_cell.length_c   1.000
_cell.angle_alpha   90.00
_cell.angle_beta   90.00
_cell.angle_gamma   90.00
#
_symmetry.space_group_name_H-M   'P 1'
#
loop_
_entity.id
_entity.type
_entity.pdbx_description
1 polymer ?
#
loop_
_entity_poly.entity_id
_entity_poly.type
_entity_poly.pdbx_seq_one_letter_code
_entity_poly.pdbx_strand_id
1 'polypeptide(L)' 'MAENVKVESDQLQVIMDSLNNMHSGELQITVQDGKIVKIIRIENW' A
#
# COMPACT_ATOMS: atom_id res chain seq x y z
N MET A 1 -19.34 -10.63 4.42
CA MET A 1 -18.40 -11.61 3.84
C MET A 1 -17.14 -10.85 3.49
N ALA A 2 -15.99 -11.20 4.05
CA ALA A 2 -14.72 -10.60 3.62
C ALA A 2 -14.28 -11.34 2.36
N GLU A 3 -14.32 -10.67 1.21
CA GLU A 3 -13.77 -11.21 -0.03
C GLU A 3 -12.25 -11.13 0.04
N ASN A 4 -11.58 -12.28 -0.13
CA ASN A 4 -10.14 -12.33 -0.29
C ASN A 4 -9.79 -11.80 -1.69
N VAL A 5 -9.58 -10.48 -1.79
CA VAL A 5 -9.11 -9.84 -3.01
C VAL A 5 -7.68 -10.31 -3.27
N LYS A 6 -7.46 -10.97 -4.40
CA LYS A 6 -6.13 -11.39 -4.85
C LYS A 6 -5.36 -10.14 -5.28
N VAL A 7 -4.51 -9.61 -4.39
CA VAL A 7 -3.61 -8.50 -4.71
C VAL A 7 -2.52 -9.02 -5.66
N GLU A 8 -2.31 -8.34 -6.79
CA GLU A 8 -1.26 -8.71 -7.74
C GLU A 8 0.13 -8.56 -7.11
N SER A 9 1.05 -9.49 -7.41
CA SER A 9 2.37 -9.59 -6.75
C SER A 9 3.18 -8.30 -6.86
N ASP A 10 3.06 -7.59 -7.98
CA ASP A 10 3.80 -6.37 -8.26
C ASP A 10 3.33 -5.20 -7.39
N GLN A 11 2.03 -5.16 -7.06
CA GLN A 11 1.46 -4.14 -6.19
C GLN A 11 1.89 -4.34 -4.73
N LEU A 12 2.02 -5.60 -4.29
CA LEU A 12 2.56 -5.93 -2.96
C LEU A 12 4.03 -5.53 -2.84
N GLN A 13 4.82 -5.71 -3.89
CA GLN A 13 6.23 -5.31 -3.89
C GLN A 13 6.39 -3.80 -3.65
N VAL A 14 5.59 -2.97 -4.34
CA VAL A 14 5.63 -1.50 -4.17
C VAL A 14 5.26 -1.08 -2.74
N ILE A 15 4.28 -1.76 -2.12
CA ILE A 15 3.93 -1.53 -0.72
C ILE A 15 5.09 -1.89 0.19
N MET A 16 5.70 -3.07 0.00
CA MET A 16 6.84 -3.54 0.80
C MET A 16 8.05 -2.61 0.69
N ASP A 17 8.39 -2.15 -0.51
CA ASP A 17 9.50 -1.22 -0.74
C ASP A 17 9.24 0.14 -0.09
N SER A 18 7.97 0.59 -0.10
CA SER A 18 7.56 1.84 0.55
C SER A 18 7.66 1.74 2.07
N LEU A 19 7.32 0.59 2.65
CA LEU A 19 7.40 0.34 4.09
C LEU A 19 8.85 0.12 4.57
N ASN A 20 9.66 -0.64 3.84
CA ASN A 20 11.04 -0.98 4.22
C ASN A 20 11.92 0.26 4.38
N ASN A 21 11.64 1.32 3.63
CA ASN A 21 12.40 2.56 3.69
C ASN A 21 11.83 3.56 4.69
N MET A 22 10.76 3.24 5.41
CA MET A 22 10.05 4.16 6.31
C MET A 22 10.48 3.96 7.77
N HIS A 23 11.06 5.00 8.37
CA HIS A 23 11.47 4.98 9.77
C HIS A 23 10.28 5.15 10.72
N SER A 24 9.46 6.19 10.50
CA SER A 24 8.25 6.47 11.28
C SER A 24 7.24 7.23 10.42
N GLY A 25 5.96 6.88 10.52
CA GLY A 25 4.91 7.50 9.71
C GLY A 25 3.83 6.51 9.30
N GLU A 26 3.09 6.87 8.26
CA GLU A 26 1.93 6.14 7.77
C GLU A 26 2.00 5.97 6.25
N LEU A 27 1.55 4.81 5.77
CA LEU A 27 1.33 4.55 4.35
C LEU A 27 -0.17 4.52 4.07
N GLN A 28 -0.68 5.52 3.35
CA GLN A 28 -2.08 5.56 2.93
C GLN A 28 -2.23 4.95 1.54
N ILE A 29 -3.08 3.94 1.43
CA ILE A 29 -3.36 3.23 0.17
C ILE A 29 -4.83 3.45 -0.20
N THR A 30 -5.07 3.92 -1.42
CA THR A 30 -6.42 4.05 -1.98
C THR A 30 -6.68 2.94 -2.98
N VAL A 31 -7.78 2.22 -2.76
CA VAL A 31 -8.25 1.13 -3.63
C VAL A 31 -9.59 1.54 -4.26
N GLN A 32 -9.70 1.40 -5.58
CA GLN A 32 -10.94 1.61 -6.34
C GLN A 32 -11.12 0.42 -7.30
N ASP A 33 -12.35 -0.13 -7.37
CA ASP A 33 -12.67 -1.28 -8.21
C ASP A 33 -11.70 -2.48 -8.06
N GLY A 34 -11.27 -2.74 -6.82
CA GLY A 34 -10.31 -3.82 -6.49
C GLY A 34 -8.87 -3.55 -6.90
N LYS A 35 -8.55 -2.35 -7.40
CA LYS A 35 -7.20 -1.95 -7.84
C LYS A 35 -6.64 -0.85 -6.97
N ILE A 36 -5.36 -0.95 -6.64
CA ILE A 36 -4.64 0.16 -6.00
C ILE A 36 -4.48 1.28 -7.02
N VAL A 37 -5.03 2.46 -6.70
CA VAL A 37 -4.95 3.65 -7.57
C VAL A 37 -4.04 4.73 -7.00
N LYS A 38 -3.71 4.65 -5.70
CA LYS A 38 -2.83 5.62 -5.05
C LYS A 38 -2.13 5.01 -3.84
N ILE A 39 -0.86 5.35 -3.67
CA ILE A 39 -0.06 5.09 -2.47
C ILE A 39 0.58 6.41 -2.06
N ILE A 40 0.38 6.82 -0.81
CA ILE A 40 0.95 8.05 -0.24
C ILE A 40 1.76 7.66 0.99
N ARG A 41 2.99 8.16 1.07
CA ARG A 41 3.83 8.07 2.25
C ARG A 41 3.75 9.37 3.03
N ILE A 42 3.46 9.27 4.32
CA ILE A 42 3.43 10.39 5.25
C ILE A 42 4.47 10.09 6.32
N GLU A 43 5.56 10.85 6.35
CA GLU A 43 6.63 10.65 7.33
C GLU A 43 6.51 11.62 8.50
N ASN A 44 6.76 11.12 9.70
CA ASN A 44 6.95 11.97 10.88
C ASN A 44 8.44 12.05 11.18
N TRP A 45 8.99 13.25 11.07
CA TRP A 45 10.40 13.60 11.31
C TRP A 45 10.58 14.14 12.72
#